data_AF-A0A4Q0A3V6-F1
#
_entry.id   AF-A0A4Q0A3V6-F1
#
_cell.length_a   1.000
_cell.length_b   1.000
_cell.length_c   1.000
_cell.angle_alpha   90.00
_cell.angle_beta   90.00
_cell.angle_gamma   90.00
#
_symmetry.space_group_name_H-M   'P 1'
#
loop_
_entity.id
_entity.type
_entity.pdbx_description
1 polymer ?
#
loop_
_entity_poly.entity_id
_entity_poly.type
_entity_poly.pdbx_seq_one_letter_code
_entity_poly.pdbx_strand_id
1 'polypeptide(L)'
;MTSTSRSRQNTLRPEQLKEIEEAFNLFDTDGDLQLDYYEFKVAMKALGFEVPKSDVLKLLKRYDHPNGQKISQKDFQEIMIEKIQKRDPMEEIKRAFKLFDNGEKGKINSSDLRRVAEELGETIDEQELHAMIKEFDLDGDNAINFEEFAAIMREV
;
A
#
# COMPACT_ATOMS: atom_id res chain seq x y z
N MET A 1 30.81 -26.32 -6.14
CA MET A 1 29.37 -26.60 -5.98
C MET A 1 28.70 -25.30 -5.63
N THR A 2 27.76 -24.89 -6.46
CA THR A 2 27.22 -23.54 -6.65
C THR A 2 26.15 -23.14 -5.63
N SER A 3 26.07 -21.83 -5.37
CA SER A 3 24.90 -21.05 -4.94
C SER A 3 24.37 -21.32 -3.53
N THR A 4 24.22 -20.32 -2.66
CA THR A 4 23.33 -19.17 -2.88
C THR A 4 23.90 -17.86 -2.35
N SER A 5 24.08 -16.90 -3.26
CA SER A 5 23.98 -15.47 -2.95
C SER A 5 22.64 -15.22 -2.26
N ARG A 6 22.64 -14.97 -0.94
CA ARG A 6 21.56 -14.21 -0.33
C ARG A 6 21.64 -12.80 -0.90
N SER A 7 20.73 -12.53 -1.81
CA SER A 7 20.53 -11.29 -2.54
C SER A 7 20.53 -10.10 -1.59
N ARG A 8 21.18 -9.04 -2.04
CA ARG A 8 21.39 -7.76 -1.35
C ARG A 8 20.04 -7.06 -1.13
N GLN A 9 19.85 -6.52 0.08
CA GLN A 9 18.87 -5.49 0.48
C GLN A 9 17.38 -5.82 0.28
N ASN A 10 16.69 -6.33 1.31
CA ASN A 10 15.22 -6.33 1.35
C ASN A 10 14.70 -6.00 2.77
N THR A 11 15.33 -5.02 3.42
CA THR A 11 14.85 -4.45 4.69
C THR A 11 13.76 -3.43 4.37
N LEU A 12 12.58 -3.56 5.00
CA LEU A 12 11.51 -2.58 4.90
C LEU A 12 11.98 -1.20 5.37
N ARG A 13 11.38 -0.15 4.81
CA ARG A 13 11.60 1.22 5.27
C ARG A 13 11.01 1.41 6.67
N PRO A 14 11.57 2.31 7.50
CA PRO A 14 11.00 2.63 8.81
C PRO A 14 9.53 3.03 8.76
N GLU A 15 9.08 3.76 7.72
CA GLU A 15 7.66 4.10 7.58
C GLU A 15 6.79 2.86 7.40
N GLN A 16 7.21 1.89 6.59
CA GLN A 16 6.46 0.66 6.37
C GLN A 16 6.32 -0.17 7.65
N LEU A 17 7.34 -0.19 8.52
CA LEU A 17 7.27 -0.85 9.82
C LEU A 17 6.30 -0.14 10.76
N LYS A 18 6.33 1.20 10.75
CA LYS A 18 5.43 2.04 11.52
C LYS A 18 3.97 1.86 11.08
N GLU A 19 3.71 1.80 9.77
CA GLU A 19 2.37 1.52 9.22
C GLU A 19 1.83 0.17 9.68
N ILE A 20 2.66 -0.88 9.70
CA ILE A 20 2.26 -2.20 10.20
C ILE A 20 1.89 -2.13 11.69
N GLU A 21 2.68 -1.43 12.50
CA GLU A 21 2.43 -1.27 13.93
C GLU A 21 1.14 -0.48 14.19
N GLU A 22 0.96 0.64 13.50
CA GLU A 22 -0.24 1.47 13.60
C GLU A 22 -1.50 0.72 13.16
N ALA A 23 -1.42 -0.05 12.07
CA ALA A 23 -2.53 -0.88 11.63
C ALA A 23 -2.90 -1.93 12.69
N PHE A 24 -1.92 -2.59 13.31
CA PHE A 24 -2.20 -3.52 14.40
C PHE A 24 -2.95 -2.84 15.54
N ASN A 25 -2.41 -1.73 16.05
CA ASN A 25 -2.97 -1.01 17.19
C ASN A 25 -4.35 -0.40 16.90
N LEU A 26 -4.62 -0.04 15.64
CA LEU A 26 -5.91 0.52 15.23
C LEU A 26 -7.02 -0.54 15.21
N PHE A 27 -6.68 -1.80 14.90
CA PHE A 27 -7.65 -2.87 14.72
C PHE A 27 -7.70 -3.89 15.85
N ASP A 28 -6.78 -3.86 16.80
CA ASP A 28 -6.91 -4.51 18.10
C ASP A 28 -7.94 -3.75 18.95
N THR A 29 -9.22 -4.01 18.69
CA THR A 29 -10.32 -3.21 19.25
C THR A 29 -10.69 -3.61 20.68
N ASP A 30 -10.47 -4.88 21.02
CA ASP A 30 -10.66 -5.38 22.38
C ASP A 30 -9.42 -5.19 23.27
N GLY A 31 -8.29 -4.78 22.69
CA GLY A 31 -7.07 -4.41 23.39
C GLY A 31 -6.37 -5.61 24.02
N ASP A 32 -6.61 -6.81 23.50
CA ASP A 32 -6.05 -8.05 24.04
C ASP A 32 -4.67 -8.39 23.45
N LEU A 33 -4.11 -7.50 22.64
CA LEU A 33 -2.82 -7.65 21.95
C LEU A 33 -2.80 -8.82 20.97
N GLN A 34 -3.98 -9.24 20.50
CA GLN A 34 -4.17 -10.24 19.47
C GLN A 34 -5.24 -9.78 18.48
N LEU A 35 -5.16 -10.26 17.24
CA LEU A 35 -6.18 -9.99 16.23
C LEU A 35 -6.96 -11.24 15.94
N ASP A 36 -8.28 -11.17 16.07
CA ASP A 36 -9.18 -12.21 15.60
C ASP A 36 -9.30 -12.21 14.06
N TYR A 37 -10.18 -13.07 13.53
CA TYR A 37 -10.42 -13.15 12.09
C TYR A 37 -10.84 -11.82 11.44
N TYR A 38 -11.74 -11.09 12.07
CA TYR A 38 -12.28 -9.85 11.53
C TYR A 38 -11.26 -8.73 11.65
N GLU A 39 -10.64 -8.58 12.82
CA GLU A 39 -9.62 -7.57 13.09
C GLU A 39 -8.42 -7.76 12.17
N PHE A 40 -7.93 -9.00 12.04
CA PHE A 40 -6.84 -9.31 11.14
C PHE A 40 -7.20 -9.02 9.67
N LYS A 41 -8.38 -9.43 9.22
CA LYS A 41 -8.82 -9.18 7.84
C LYS A 41 -8.93 -7.69 7.52
N VAL A 42 -9.44 -6.89 8.45
CA VAL A 42 -9.57 -5.44 8.25
C VAL A 42 -8.20 -4.77 8.31
N ALA A 43 -7.31 -5.18 9.23
CA ALA A 43 -5.94 -4.68 9.30
C ALA A 43 -5.15 -4.95 8.00
N MET A 44 -5.27 -6.16 7.44
CA MET A 44 -4.67 -6.47 6.14
C MET A 44 -5.23 -5.57 5.03
N LYS A 45 -6.54 -5.33 5.03
CA LYS A 45 -7.18 -4.46 4.04
C LYS A 45 -6.69 -3.01 4.16
N ALA A 46 -6.54 -2.49 5.38
CA ALA A 46 -6.02 -1.15 5.63
C ALA A 46 -4.59 -0.98 5.13
N LEU A 47 -3.76 -2.02 5.22
CA LEU A 47 -2.42 -2.06 4.63
C LEU A 47 -2.42 -2.32 3.10
N GLY A 48 -3.59 -2.26 2.45
CA GLY A 48 -3.75 -2.42 1.00
C GLY A 48 -3.70 -3.87 0.51
N PHE A 49 -3.92 -4.85 1.39
CA PHE A 49 -3.98 -6.26 1.02
C PHE A 49 -5.42 -6.76 1.01
N GLU A 50 -5.91 -7.06 -0.19
CA GLU A 50 -7.13 -7.85 -0.33
C GLU A 50 -6.80 -9.33 -0.22
N VAL A 51 -7.31 -9.97 0.83
CA VAL A 51 -7.05 -11.39 1.11
C VAL A 51 -8.36 -12.16 1.15
N PRO A 52 -8.52 -13.21 0.32
CA PRO A 52 -9.71 -14.05 0.35
C PRO A 52 -9.91 -14.69 1.73
N LYS A 53 -11.17 -14.93 2.11
CA LYS A 53 -11.52 -15.56 3.39
C LYS A 53 -10.75 -16.86 3.64
N SER A 54 -10.57 -17.69 2.61
CA SER A 54 -9.83 -18.95 2.71
C SER A 54 -8.38 -18.74 3.13
N ASP A 55 -7.75 -17.66 2.68
CA ASP A 55 -6.33 -17.41 2.93
C ASP A 55 -6.11 -16.76 4.28
N VAL A 56 -7.02 -15.89 4.73
CA VAL A 56 -7.03 -15.39 6.12
C VAL A 56 -7.11 -16.56 7.10
N LEU A 57 -8.04 -17.50 6.88
CA LEU A 57 -8.19 -18.68 7.74
C LEU A 57 -6.96 -19.60 7.73
N LYS A 58 -6.28 -19.74 6.58
CA LYS A 58 -5.03 -20.51 6.50
C LYS A 58 -3.91 -19.82 7.29
N LEU A 59 -3.83 -18.49 7.21
CA LEU A 59 -2.84 -17.71 7.94
C LEU A 59 -3.08 -17.82 9.45
N LEU A 60 -4.31 -17.61 9.93
CA LEU A 60 -4.65 -17.82 11.35
C LEU A 60 -4.26 -19.22 11.82
N LYS A 61 -4.60 -20.27 11.06
CA LYS A 61 -4.24 -21.66 11.39
C LYS A 61 -2.74 -21.93 11.43
N ARG A 62 -1.94 -21.24 10.61
CA ARG A 62 -0.48 -21.42 10.55
C ARG A 62 0.20 -20.88 11.81
N TYR A 63 -0.36 -19.82 12.39
CA TYR A 63 0.15 -19.13 13.57
C TYR A 63 -0.70 -19.39 14.82
N ASP A 64 -1.61 -20.37 14.74
CA ASP A 64 -2.54 -20.74 15.81
C ASP A 64 -1.74 -21.22 17.02
N HIS A 65 -1.65 -20.35 18.02
CA HIS A 65 -1.15 -20.69 19.33
C HIS A 65 -2.14 -21.65 20.00
N PRO A 66 -1.74 -22.44 21.00
CA PRO A 66 -2.63 -23.36 21.70
C PRO A 66 -3.90 -22.74 22.33
N ASN A 67 -4.08 -21.41 22.25
CA ASN A 67 -5.19 -20.64 22.80
C ASN A 67 -6.22 -20.11 21.78
N GLY A 68 -6.13 -20.47 20.49
CA GLY A 68 -7.22 -20.31 19.51
C GLY A 68 -6.97 -19.28 18.39
N GLN A 69 -8.04 -19.04 17.61
CA GLN A 69 -8.09 -18.42 16.27
C GLN A 69 -7.65 -16.95 16.15
N LYS A 70 -6.80 -16.45 17.06
CA LYS A 70 -6.21 -15.12 17.04
C LYS A 70 -4.71 -15.19 16.72
N ILE A 71 -4.15 -14.09 16.23
CA ILE A 71 -2.70 -13.95 16.00
C ILE A 71 -2.13 -12.82 16.85
N SER A 72 -0.90 -12.99 17.35
CA SER A 72 -0.25 -11.94 18.14
C SER A 72 0.31 -10.82 17.24
N GLN A 73 0.68 -9.69 17.84
CA GLN A 73 1.39 -8.60 17.16
C GLN A 73 2.64 -9.09 16.40
N LYS A 74 3.40 -10.01 17.00
CA LYS A 74 4.60 -10.57 16.36
C LYS A 74 4.25 -11.37 15.10
N ASP A 75 3.21 -12.19 15.18
CA ASP A 75 2.76 -12.99 14.03
C ASP A 75 2.24 -12.09 12.91
N PHE A 76 1.47 -11.07 13.26
CA PHE A 76 0.99 -10.06 12.32
C PHE A 76 2.15 -9.35 11.61
N GLN A 77 3.14 -8.87 12.37
CA GLN A 77 4.34 -8.27 11.80
C GLN A 77 5.05 -9.22 10.83
N GLU A 78 5.32 -10.46 11.22
CA GLU A 78 5.97 -11.45 10.35
C GLU A 78 5.20 -11.67 9.04
N ILE A 79 3.87 -11.81 9.12
CA ILE A 79 3.00 -11.99 7.95
C ILE A 79 3.05 -10.76 7.03
N MET A 80 2.91 -9.57 7.60
CA MET A 80 2.86 -8.33 6.83
C MET A 80 4.22 -8.02 6.19
N ILE A 81 5.32 -8.27 6.90
CA ILE A 81 6.67 -8.12 6.37
C ILE A 81 6.88 -9.02 5.15
N GLU A 82 6.54 -10.32 5.27
CA GLU A 82 6.66 -11.27 4.16
C GLU A 82 5.80 -10.84 2.96
N LYS A 83 4.59 -10.33 3.20
CA LYS A 83 3.67 -9.89 2.15
C LYS A 83 4.13 -8.61 1.45
N ILE A 84 4.64 -7.62 2.18
CA ILE A 84 5.15 -6.37 1.60
C ILE A 84 6.42 -6.66 0.78
N GLN A 85 7.33 -7.50 1.28
CA GLN A 85 8.55 -7.89 0.53
C GLN A 85 8.26 -8.63 -0.77
N LYS A 86 7.09 -9.28 -0.89
CA LYS A 86 6.66 -9.99 -2.10
C LYS A 86 5.83 -9.11 -3.04
N ARG A 87 5.52 -7.86 -2.67
CA ARG A 87 4.82 -6.96 -3.58
C ARG A 87 5.75 -6.57 -4.72
N ASP A 88 5.18 -6.52 -5.91
CA ASP A 88 5.81 -5.89 -7.05
C ASP A 88 5.63 -4.38 -6.91
N PRO A 89 6.72 -3.59 -6.79
CA PRO A 89 6.64 -2.13 -6.75
C PRO A 89 5.86 -1.55 -7.94
N MET A 90 5.92 -2.19 -9.12
CA MET A 90 5.17 -1.76 -10.28
C MET A 90 3.65 -1.87 -10.06
N GLU A 91 3.21 -2.94 -9.42
CA GLU A 91 1.79 -3.14 -9.10
C GLU A 91 1.31 -2.20 -7.98
N GLU A 92 2.20 -1.69 -7.13
CA GLU A 92 1.87 -0.59 -6.20
C GLU A 92 1.69 0.73 -6.94
N ILE A 93 2.65 1.09 -7.80
CA ILE A 93 2.58 2.31 -8.63
C ILE A 93 1.30 2.30 -9.48
N LYS A 94 0.97 1.16 -10.09
CA LYS A 94 -0.24 0.99 -10.90
C LYS A 94 -1.52 1.13 -10.07
N ARG A 95 -1.54 0.62 -8.84
CA ARG A 95 -2.68 0.81 -7.94
C ARG A 95 -2.83 2.27 -7.53
N ALA A 96 -1.73 2.95 -7.21
CA ALA A 96 -1.74 4.38 -6.92
C ALA A 96 -2.24 5.18 -8.13
N PHE A 97 -1.72 4.92 -9.34
CA PHE A 97 -2.17 5.58 -10.57
C PHE A 97 -3.69 5.50 -10.75
N LYS A 98 -4.28 4.32 -10.52
CA LYS A 98 -5.73 4.11 -10.60
C LYS A 98 -6.54 4.89 -9.55
N LEU A 99 -5.95 5.23 -8.40
CA LEU A 99 -6.62 6.08 -7.41
C LEU A 99 -6.72 7.54 -7.90
N PHE A 100 -5.73 7.98 -8.69
CA PHE A 100 -5.76 9.30 -9.32
C PHE A 100 -6.65 9.33 -10.56
N ASP A 101 -6.44 8.41 -11.51
CA ASP A 101 -7.14 8.35 -12.80
C ASP A 101 -8.62 7.97 -12.66
N ASN A 102 -9.45 8.97 -12.37
CA ASN A 102 -10.88 8.79 -12.24
C ASN A 102 -11.51 8.51 -13.62
N GLY A 103 -12.20 7.38 -13.74
CA GLY A 103 -12.82 6.96 -15.00
C GLY A 103 -11.91 6.13 -15.92
N GLU A 104 -10.74 5.67 -15.43
CA GLU A 104 -9.84 4.77 -16.15
C GLU A 104 -9.45 5.29 -17.55
N LYS A 105 -9.13 6.58 -17.65
CA LYS A 105 -8.77 7.26 -18.91
C LYS A 105 -7.38 6.86 -19.41
N GLY A 106 -6.55 6.29 -18.53
CA GLY A 106 -5.15 5.98 -18.78
C GLY A 106 -4.21 7.17 -18.59
N LYS A 107 -4.73 8.33 -18.14
CA LYS A 107 -3.98 9.57 -17.91
C LYS A 107 -4.59 10.37 -16.75
N ILE A 108 -3.75 11.03 -15.95
CA ILE A 108 -4.13 11.88 -14.81
C ILE A 108 -4.09 13.35 -15.27
N ASN A 109 -5.23 14.03 -15.22
CA ASN A 109 -5.30 15.46 -15.56
C ASN A 109 -5.48 16.34 -14.32
N SER A 110 -5.61 17.67 -14.52
CA SER A 110 -5.75 18.63 -13.40
C SER A 110 -6.99 18.39 -12.57
N SER A 111 -8.09 17.93 -13.18
CA SER A 111 -9.32 17.60 -12.45
C SER A 111 -9.18 16.35 -11.57
N ASP A 112 -8.38 15.37 -12.01
CA ASP A 112 -8.06 14.18 -11.22
C ASP A 112 -7.23 14.55 -9.98
N LEU A 113 -6.18 15.37 -10.17
CA LEU A 113 -5.34 15.87 -9.06
C LEU A 113 -6.15 16.74 -8.09
N ARG A 114 -6.98 17.66 -8.60
CA ARG A 114 -7.88 18.49 -7.79
C ARG A 114 -8.78 17.65 -6.90
N ARG A 115 -9.42 16.62 -7.47
CA ARG A 115 -10.30 15.72 -6.73
C ARG A 115 -9.55 15.02 -5.59
N VAL A 116 -8.37 14.47 -5.87
CA VAL A 116 -7.58 13.78 -4.84
C VAL A 116 -7.13 14.75 -3.75
N ALA A 117 -6.70 15.96 -4.10
CA ALA A 117 -6.36 16.99 -3.13
C ALA A 117 -7.55 17.35 -2.22
N GLU A 118 -8.74 17.54 -2.81
CA GLU A 118 -9.98 17.82 -2.05
C GLU A 118 -10.37 16.65 -1.13
N GLU A 119 -10.20 15.39 -1.56
CA GLU A 119 -10.41 14.20 -0.75
C GLU A 119 -9.44 14.13 0.45
N LEU A 120 -8.23 14.67 0.31
CA LEU A 120 -7.23 14.81 1.37
C LEU A 120 -7.45 16.07 2.24
N GLY A 121 -8.44 16.91 1.90
CA GLY A 121 -8.70 18.16 2.61
C GLY A 121 -7.72 19.29 2.27
N GLU A 122 -6.94 19.14 1.20
CA GLU A 122 -6.02 20.14 0.70
C GLU A 122 -6.67 21.00 -0.38
N THR A 123 -6.33 22.29 -0.41
CA THR A 123 -6.83 23.23 -1.40
C THR A 123 -5.67 23.69 -2.28
N ILE A 124 -5.65 23.20 -3.52
CA ILE A 124 -4.62 23.54 -4.51
C ILE A 124 -5.24 24.43 -5.59
N ASP A 125 -4.58 25.55 -5.91
CA ASP A 125 -5.06 26.45 -6.94
C ASP A 125 -4.76 25.93 -8.36
N GLU A 126 -5.44 26.51 -9.37
CA GLU A 126 -5.28 26.08 -10.76
C GLU A 126 -3.85 26.25 -11.29
N GLN A 127 -3.11 27.26 -10.83
CA GLN A 127 -1.74 27.52 -11.31
C GLN A 127 -0.79 26.45 -10.78
N GLU A 128 -0.94 26.07 -9.51
CA GLU A 128 -0.16 25.02 -8.88
C GLU A 128 -0.46 23.64 -9.49
N LEU A 129 -1.73 23.30 -9.75
CA LEU A 129 -2.08 22.06 -10.45
C LEU A 129 -1.46 21.99 -11.86
N HIS A 130 -1.49 23.10 -12.61
CA HIS A 130 -0.85 23.16 -13.92
C HIS A 130 0.68 23.02 -13.81
N ALA A 131 1.29 23.60 -12.79
CA ALA A 131 2.72 23.46 -12.53
C ALA A 131 3.09 22.01 -12.21
N MET A 132 2.29 21.32 -11.38
CA MET A 132 2.49 19.91 -11.04
C MET A 132 2.46 19.01 -12.28
N ILE A 133 1.50 19.22 -13.18
CA ILE A 133 1.42 18.43 -14.42
C ILE A 133 2.60 18.74 -15.33
N LYS A 134 2.86 20.03 -15.57
CA LYS A 134 3.87 20.49 -16.52
C LYS A 134 5.28 20.00 -16.18
N GLU A 135 5.59 19.79 -14.90
CA GLU A 135 6.90 19.29 -14.48
C GLU A 135 7.17 17.86 -14.97
N PHE A 136 6.13 17.05 -15.14
CA PHE A 136 6.25 15.62 -15.45
C PHE A 136 5.59 15.19 -16.77
N ASP A 137 4.83 16.07 -17.41
CA ASP A 137 4.27 15.90 -18.75
C ASP A 137 5.38 15.99 -19.81
N LEU A 138 5.88 14.83 -20.24
CA LEU A 138 6.98 14.71 -21.20
C LEU A 138 6.46 14.66 -22.65
N ASP A 139 5.22 14.21 -22.86
CA ASP A 139 4.60 14.10 -24.18
C ASP A 139 3.85 15.37 -24.62
N GLY A 140 3.61 16.31 -23.69
CA GLY A 140 3.03 17.63 -23.91
C GLY A 140 1.51 17.62 -24.08
N ASP A 141 0.83 16.58 -23.60
CA ASP A 141 -0.62 16.45 -23.76
C ASP A 141 -1.45 17.07 -22.60
N ASN A 142 -0.78 17.72 -21.65
CA ASN A 142 -1.34 18.31 -20.43
C ASN A 142 -1.97 17.28 -19.48
N ALA A 143 -1.48 16.05 -19.48
CA ALA A 143 -1.81 15.02 -18.52
C ALA A 143 -0.58 14.17 -18.19
N ILE A 144 -0.67 13.39 -17.12
CA ILE A 144 0.40 12.48 -16.70
C ILE A 144 -0.04 11.06 -17.09
N ASN A 145 0.66 10.43 -18.03
CA ASN A 145 0.44 9.04 -18.40
C ASN A 145 1.07 8.08 -17.35
N PHE A 146 0.85 6.77 -17.52
CA PHE A 146 1.34 5.79 -16.53
C PHE A 146 2.86 5.78 -16.43
N GLU A 147 3.57 5.89 -17.55
CA GLU A 147 5.04 5.89 -17.59
C GLU A 147 5.62 7.10 -16.86
N GLU A 148 5.06 8.29 -17.07
CA GLU A 148 5.43 9.53 -16.37
C GLU A 148 5.15 9.43 -14.88
N PHE A 149 3.95 8.96 -14.49
CA PHE A 149 3.61 8.75 -13.08
C PHE A 149 4.53 7.73 -12.41
N ALA A 150 4.90 6.67 -13.13
CA ALA A 150 5.83 5.66 -12.62
C ALA A 150 7.26 6.21 -12.47
N ALA A 151 7.67 7.18 -13.28
CA ALA A 151 8.94 7.88 -13.09
C ALA A 151 8.91 8.71 -11.79
N ILE A 152 7.84 9.49 -11.57
CA ILE A 152 7.62 10.27 -10.34
C ILE A 152 7.75 9.35 -9.11
N MET A 153 6.98 8.26 -9.08
CA MET A 153 6.92 7.37 -7.92
C MET A 153 8.22 6.58 -7.66
N ARG A 154 9.17 6.58 -8.59
CA ARG A 154 10.50 5.96 -8.41
C ARG A 154 11.58 6.94 -7.97
N GLU A 155 11.39 8.22 -8.23
CA GLU A 155 12.32 9.27 -7.82
C GLU A 155 12.07 9.74 -6.38
N VAL A 156 10.88 9.45 -5.84
CA VAL A 156 10.44 9.75 -4.46
C VAL A 156 10.83 8.65 -3.48
#